data_AF-A0A9D9S7T4-F1
#
_entry.id   AF-A0A9D9S7T4-F1
#
_cell.length_a   1.000
_cell.length_b   1.000
_cell.length_c   1.000
_cell.angle_alpha   90.00
_cell.angle_beta   90.00
_cell.angle_gamma   90.00
#
_symmetry.space_group_name_H-M   'P 1'
#
loop_
_entity.id
_entity.type
_entity.pdbx_description
1 polymer ?
#
loop_
_entity_poly.entity_id
_entity_poly.type
_entity_poly.pdbx_seq_one_letter_code
_entity_poly.pdbx_strand_id
1 'polypeptide(L)'
;MLSELIVAGVVGVMVFFTVAVAPGIFKVLPQQWAGVYVRNFFPKYYAVLGVACVVAAVIEASPELRGAAAASAVLFAVSLWGVTPAVNAATDRGDRRRFGQLHGLSVALNMLVLLALIWALWAA
;
A
#
# COMPACT_ATOMS: atom_id res chain seq x y z
N MET A 1 -11.34 -18.35 6.78
CA MET A 1 -10.26 -18.66 7.76
C MET A 1 -8.85 -18.35 7.23
N LEU A 2 -8.26 -19.07 6.26
CA LEU A 2 -6.88 -18.75 5.81
C LEU A 2 -6.77 -17.42 5.06
N SER A 3 -7.72 -17.13 4.17
CA SER A 3 -7.90 -15.86 3.46
C SER A 3 -8.01 -14.66 4.42
N GLU A 4 -8.85 -14.77 5.45
CA GLU A 4 -8.98 -13.77 6.51
C GLU A 4 -7.65 -13.52 7.22
N LEU A 5 -6.88 -14.58 7.56
CA LEU A 5 -5.57 -14.42 8.18
C LEU A 5 -4.56 -13.73 7.25
N ILE A 6 -4.59 -14.02 5.95
CA ILE A 6 -3.76 -13.32 4.95
C ILE A 6 -4.13 -11.84 4.90
N VAL A 7 -5.43 -11.52 4.82
CA VAL A 7 -5.91 -10.14 4.78
C VAL A 7 -5.61 -9.40 6.08
N ALA A 8 -5.76 -10.04 7.24
CA ALA A 8 -5.37 -9.49 8.53
C ALA A 8 -3.85 -9.23 8.59
N GLY A 9 -3.04 -10.12 8.02
CA GLY A 9 -1.60 -9.92 7.83
C GLY A 9 -1.29 -8.69 6.97
N VAL A 10 -1.98 -8.53 5.84
CA VAL A 10 -1.86 -7.34 4.97
C VAL A 10 -2.17 -6.07 5.77
N VAL A 11 -3.32 -6.02 6.43
CA VAL A 11 -3.73 -4.90 7.29
C VAL A 11 -2.68 -4.61 8.36
N GLY A 12 -2.17 -5.63 9.03
CA GLY A 12 -1.12 -5.51 10.04
C GLY A 12 0.16 -4.85 9.50
N VAL A 13 0.64 -5.29 8.33
CA VAL A 13 1.82 -4.68 7.68
C VAL A 13 1.55 -3.22 7.32
N MET A 14 0.37 -2.91 6.77
CA MET A 14 0.00 -1.53 6.41
C MET A 14 0.00 -0.62 7.64
N VAL A 15 -0.66 -1.04 8.74
CA VAL A 15 -0.72 -0.28 9.99
C VAL A 15 0.67 -0.12 10.59
N PHE A 16 1.44 -1.21 10.70
CA PHE A 16 2.79 -1.16 11.25
C PHE A 16 3.70 -0.23 10.45
N PHE A 17 3.61 -0.28 9.12
CA PHE A 17 4.39 0.61 8.27
C PHE A 17 4.01 2.08 8.49
N THR A 18 2.71 2.39 8.49
CA THR A 18 2.22 3.76 8.65
C THR A 18 2.54 4.35 10.02
N VAL A 19 2.35 3.57 11.09
CA VAL A 19 2.47 4.07 12.48
C VAL A 19 3.91 4.06 12.98
N ALA A 20 4.69 3.02 12.66
CA ALA A 20 6.02 2.82 13.24
C ALA A 20 7.14 3.04 12.23
N VAL A 21 7.08 2.34 11.09
CA VAL A 21 8.23 2.29 10.16
C VAL A 21 8.46 3.61 9.45
N ALA A 22 7.44 4.19 8.83
CA ALA A 22 7.59 5.44 8.07
C ALA A 22 8.04 6.61 8.96
N PRO A 23 7.42 6.89 10.12
CA PRO A 23 7.92 7.92 11.04
C PRO A 23 9.34 7.64 11.52
N GLY A 24 9.68 6.38 11.80
CA GLY A 24 11.03 5.98 12.21
C GLY A 24 12.08 6.29 11.14
N ILE A 25 11.81 5.99 9.88
CA ILE A 25 12.69 6.29 8.73
C ILE A 25 12.97 7.79 8.66
N PHE A 26 11.92 8.61 8.64
CA PHE A 26 12.07 10.06 8.49
C PHE A 26 12.62 10.74 9.74
N LYS A 27 12.53 10.12 10.92
CA LYS A 27 13.12 10.60 12.17
C LYS A 27 14.62 10.32 12.26
N VAL A 28 15.05 9.14 11.82
CA VAL A 28 16.43 8.65 12.05
C VAL A 28 17.36 8.95 10.88
N LEU A 29 16.85 8.88 9.64
CA LEU A 29 17.68 9.08 8.46
C LEU A 29 17.70 10.54 8.00
N PRO A 30 18.86 11.04 7.55
CA PRO A 30 18.91 12.28 6.78
C PRO A 30 17.98 12.19 5.56
N GLN A 31 17.36 13.31 5.17
CA GLN A 31 16.33 13.36 4.13
C GLN A 31 16.74 12.67 2.83
N GLN A 32 18.00 12.81 2.40
CA GLN A 32 18.53 12.15 1.21
C GLN A 32 18.43 10.62 1.28
N TRP A 33 18.77 10.04 2.44
CA TRP A 33 18.78 8.60 2.66
C TRP A 33 17.37 8.04 2.90
N ALA A 34 16.51 8.81 3.58
CA ALA A 34 15.10 8.48 3.72
C ALA A 34 14.41 8.35 2.35
N GLY A 35 14.66 9.31 1.45
CA GLY A 35 14.14 9.29 0.07
C GLY A 35 14.58 8.06 -0.71
N VAL A 36 15.87 7.71 -0.66
CA VAL A 36 16.42 6.50 -1.31
C VAL A 36 15.77 5.23 -0.75
N TYR A 37 15.62 5.14 0.57
CA TYR A 37 15.00 3.97 1.21
C TYR A 37 13.56 3.77 0.74
N VAL A 38 12.72 4.81 0.83
CA VAL A 38 11.28 4.68 0.51
C VAL A 38 11.06 4.34 -0.97
N ARG A 39 11.86 4.89 -1.87
CA ARG A 39 11.81 4.58 -3.31
C ARG A 39 12.06 3.11 -3.62
N ASN A 40 12.96 2.47 -2.87
CA ASN A 40 13.27 1.05 -3.01
C ASN A 40 12.32 0.13 -2.23
N PHE A 41 11.71 0.65 -1.17
CA PHE A 41 10.79 -0.11 -0.31
C PHE A 41 9.40 -0.26 -0.94
N PHE A 42 8.79 0.84 -1.41
CA PHE A 42 7.40 0.85 -1.87
C PHE A 42 7.09 -0.14 -3.00
N PRO A 43 7.96 -0.33 -4.03
CA PRO A 43 7.69 -1.34 -5.05
C PRO A 43 7.54 -2.76 -4.48
N LYS A 44 8.38 -3.12 -3.50
CA LYS A 44 8.32 -4.44 -2.84
C LYS A 44 7.09 -4.56 -1.96
N TYR A 45 6.79 -3.51 -1.20
CA TYR A 45 5.59 -3.42 -0.37
C TYR A 45 4.33 -3.65 -1.21
N TYR A 46 4.13 -2.91 -2.30
CA TYR A 46 2.95 -3.06 -3.14
C TYR A 46 2.88 -4.41 -3.85
N ALA A 47 4.01 -4.94 -4.33
CA ALA A 47 4.05 -6.25 -4.96
C ALA A 47 3.67 -7.37 -3.98
N VAL A 48 4.27 -7.39 -2.79
CA VAL A 48 4.03 -8.43 -1.78
C VAL A 48 2.59 -8.37 -1.27
N LEU A 49 2.10 -7.18 -0.91
CA LEU A 49 0.72 -7.04 -0.43
C LEU A 49 -0.30 -7.29 -1.55
N GLY A 50 0.00 -6.87 -2.78
CA GLY A 50 -0.81 -7.16 -3.95
C GLY A 50 -0.96 -8.65 -4.20
N VAL A 51 0.15 -9.40 -4.21
CA VAL A 51 0.13 -10.87 -4.36
C VAL A 51 -0.63 -11.53 -3.23
N ALA A 52 -0.44 -11.10 -1.98
CA ALA A 52 -1.19 -11.63 -0.83
C ALA A 52 -2.71 -11.42 -1.01
N CYS A 53 -3.12 -10.24 -1.47
CA CYS A 53 -4.53 -9.96 -1.79
C CYS A 53 -5.06 -10.81 -2.95
N VAL A 54 -4.26 -11.07 -4.00
CA VAL A 54 -4.65 -12.01 -5.08
C VAL A 54 -4.88 -13.41 -4.54
N VAL A 55 -3.95 -13.92 -3.73
CA VAL A 55 -4.06 -15.26 -3.12
C VAL A 55 -5.32 -15.34 -2.26
N ALA A 56 -5.55 -14.35 -1.39
CA ALA A 56 -6.75 -14.29 -0.57
C ALA A 56 -8.03 -14.28 -1.42
N ALA A 57 -8.08 -13.48 -2.49
CA ALA A 57 -9.24 -13.43 -3.38
C ALA A 57 -9.50 -14.75 -4.13
N VAL A 58 -8.46 -15.49 -4.49
CA VAL A 58 -8.61 -16.77 -5.21
C VAL A 58 -9.16 -17.87 -4.30
N ILE A 59 -8.76 -17.90 -3.03
CA ILE A 59 -9.14 -18.97 -2.09
C ILE A 59 -10.39 -18.64 -1.27
N GLU A 60 -10.87 -17.39 -1.29
CA GLU A 60 -12.04 -16.94 -0.53
C GLU A 60 -13.36 -17.31 -1.23
N ALA A 61 -14.32 -17.80 -0.44
CA ALA A 61 -15.65 -18.16 -0.89
C ALA A 61 -16.67 -17.03 -0.68
N SER A 62 -16.54 -16.23 0.39
CA SER A 62 -17.39 -15.07 0.65
C SER A 62 -17.21 -14.01 -0.45
N PRO A 63 -18.30 -13.56 -1.10
CA PRO A 63 -18.24 -12.49 -2.09
C PRO A 63 -17.64 -11.19 -1.55
N GLU A 64 -17.91 -10.85 -0.28
CA GLU A 64 -17.53 -9.61 0.36
C GLU A 64 -16.01 -9.50 0.51
N LEU A 65 -15.39 -10.47 1.19
CA LEU A 65 -13.95 -10.48 1.42
C LEU A 65 -13.17 -10.73 0.12
N ARG A 66 -13.69 -11.60 -0.77
CA ARG A 66 -13.10 -11.82 -2.09
C ARG A 66 -13.09 -10.55 -2.92
N GLY A 67 -14.20 -9.81 -2.96
CA GLY A 67 -14.32 -8.56 -3.71
C GLY A 67 -13.37 -7.49 -3.19
N ALA A 68 -13.30 -7.31 -1.87
CA ALA A 68 -12.39 -6.36 -1.24
C ALA A 68 -10.92 -6.71 -1.49
N ALA A 69 -10.54 -7.98 -1.39
CA ALA A 69 -9.19 -8.45 -1.68
C ALA A 69 -8.81 -8.25 -3.15
N ALA A 70 -9.70 -8.60 -4.09
CA ALA A 70 -9.47 -8.40 -5.52
C ALA A 70 -9.31 -6.92 -5.89
N ALA A 71 -10.20 -6.05 -5.38
CA ALA A 71 -10.09 -4.61 -5.58
C ALA A 71 -8.78 -4.05 -5.02
N SER A 72 -8.39 -4.49 -3.82
CA SER A 72 -7.13 -4.09 -3.18
C SER A 72 -5.90 -4.51 -3.99
N ALA A 73 -5.90 -5.72 -4.55
CA ALA A 73 -4.83 -6.17 -5.44
C ALA A 73 -4.68 -5.26 -6.67
N VAL A 74 -5.79 -4.83 -7.28
CA VAL A 74 -5.76 -3.87 -8.40
C VAL A 74 -5.21 -2.51 -7.95
N LEU A 75 -5.64 -2.00 -6.79
CA LEU A 75 -5.14 -0.72 -6.27
C LEU A 75 -3.64 -0.78 -5.93
N PHE A 76 -3.15 -1.91 -5.43
CA PHE A 76 -1.71 -2.13 -5.23
C PHE A 76 -0.95 -2.18 -6.55
N ALA A 77 -1.49 -2.82 -7.58
CA ALA A 77 -0.92 -2.82 -8.92
C ALA A 77 -0.86 -1.40 -9.53
N VAL A 78 -1.94 -0.63 -9.40
CA VAL A 78 -1.99 0.79 -9.82
C VAL A 78 -0.95 1.63 -9.06
N SER A 79 -0.79 1.39 -7.77
CA SER A 79 0.19 2.08 -6.93
C SER A 79 1.63 1.72 -7.32
N LEU A 80 1.88 0.45 -7.64
CA LEU A 80 3.17 -0.09 -8.04
C LEU A 80 3.62 0.44 -9.41
N TRP A 81 2.77 0.31 -10.43
CA TRP A 81 3.15 0.58 -11.82
C TRP A 81 2.75 1.98 -12.31
N GLY A 82 1.84 2.66 -11.64
CA GLY A 82 1.38 4.00 -12.01
C GLY A 82 1.86 5.08 -11.05
N VAL A 83 1.36 5.03 -9.80
CA VAL A 83 1.52 6.15 -8.86
C VAL A 83 2.96 6.30 -8.39
N THR A 84 3.63 5.21 -7.98
CA THR A 84 5.01 5.28 -7.47
C THR A 84 6.00 5.79 -8.51
N PRO A 85 6.01 5.29 -9.77
CA PRO A 85 6.85 5.86 -10.82
C PRO A 85 6.57 7.34 -11.07
N ALA A 86 5.30 7.75 -11.05
CA ALA A 86 4.92 9.15 -11.24
C ALA A 86 5.42 10.05 -10.09
N VAL A 87 5.31 9.60 -8.84
CA VAL A 87 5.85 10.31 -7.65
C VAL A 87 7.36 10.48 -7.78
N ASN A 88 8.08 9.42 -8.16
CA ASN A 88 9.52 9.45 -8.33
C ASN A 88 9.93 10.41 -9.45
N ALA A 89 9.26 10.34 -10.60
CA ALA A 89 9.51 11.25 -11.72
C ALA A 89 9.25 12.72 -11.37
N ALA A 90 8.21 13.02 -10.59
CA ALA A 90 7.96 14.40 -10.11
C ALA A 90 9.08 14.88 -9.17
N THR A 91 9.55 14.00 -8.29
CA THR A 91 10.66 14.30 -7.37
C THR A 91 11.96 14.55 -8.14
N ASP A 92 12.29 13.71 -9.13
CA ASP A 92 13.53 13.80 -9.91
C ASP A 92 13.58 15.07 -10.78
N ARG A 93 12.40 15.60 -11.16
CA ARG A 93 12.25 16.88 -11.88
C ARG A 93 12.22 18.10 -10.96
N GLY A 94 12.23 17.91 -9.64
CA GLY A 94 12.07 19.00 -8.67
C GLY A 94 10.67 19.63 -8.65
N ASP A 95 9.67 19.00 -9.26
CA ASP A 95 8.29 19.52 -9.34
C ASP A 95 7.54 19.26 -8.02
N ARG A 96 7.72 20.20 -7.08
CA ARG A 96 7.14 20.10 -5.73
C ARG A 96 5.61 20.05 -5.73
N ARG A 97 4.94 20.76 -6.65
CA ARG A 97 3.48 20.80 -6.72
C ARG A 97 2.94 19.44 -7.14
N ARG A 98 3.48 18.89 -8.24
CA ARG A 98 3.05 17.57 -8.73
C ARG A 98 3.43 16.45 -7.78
N PHE A 99 4.59 16.55 -7.13
CA PHE A 99 4.96 15.62 -6.06
C PHE A 99 3.91 15.60 -4.94
N GLY A 100 3.52 16.77 -4.41
CA GLY A 100 2.52 16.84 -3.34
C GLY A 100 1.16 16.22 -3.73
N GLN A 101 0.71 16.48 -4.95
CA GLN A 101 -0.53 15.89 -5.49
C GLN A 101 -0.45 14.36 -5.60
N LEU A 102 0.61 13.84 -6.20
CA LEU A 102 0.77 12.40 -6.42
C LEU A 102 1.07 11.65 -5.10
N HIS A 103 1.83 12.26 -4.19
CA HIS A 103 2.06 11.71 -2.87
C HIS A 103 0.74 11.65 -2.08
N GLY A 104 -0.04 12.73 -2.07
CA GLY A 104 -1.37 12.73 -1.46
C GLY A 104 -2.28 11.65 -2.04
N LEU A 105 -2.29 11.48 -3.37
CA LEU A 105 -3.02 10.39 -4.03
C LEU A 105 -2.55 9.01 -3.55
N SER A 106 -1.23 8.77 -3.45
CA SER A 106 -0.69 7.50 -2.95
C SER A 106 -1.15 7.19 -1.52
N VAL A 107 -1.16 8.20 -0.64
CA VAL A 107 -1.62 8.05 0.74
C VAL A 107 -3.12 7.75 0.76
N ALA A 108 -3.92 8.47 -0.02
CA ALA A 108 -5.36 8.25 -0.10
C ALA A 108 -5.71 6.84 -0.60
N LEU A 109 -5.01 6.34 -1.63
CA LEU A 109 -5.19 4.98 -2.13
C LEU A 109 -4.82 3.93 -1.08
N ASN A 110 -3.70 4.11 -0.38
CA ASN A 110 -3.29 3.19 0.68
C ASN A 110 -4.27 3.21 1.86
N MET A 111 -4.84 4.36 2.21
CA MET A 111 -5.91 4.45 3.22
C MET A 111 -7.21 3.81 2.77
N LEU A 112 -7.60 3.99 1.51
CA LEU A 112 -8.80 3.34 0.95
C LEU A 112 -8.68 1.81 1.04
N VAL A 113 -7.53 1.24 0.64
CA VAL A 113 -7.28 -0.21 0.75
C VAL A 113 -7.34 -0.65 2.22
N LEU A 114 -6.69 0.07 3.12
CA LEU A 114 -6.66 -0.27 4.55
C LEU A 114 -8.07 -0.33 5.13
N LEU A 115 -8.88 0.70 4.89
CA LEU A 115 -10.25 0.78 5.40
C LEU A 115 -11.16 -0.28 4.77
N ALA A 116 -11.02 -0.54 3.46
CA ALA A 116 -11.79 -1.55 2.77
C ALA A 116 -11.49 -2.96 3.31
N LEU A 117 -10.22 -3.29 3.56
CA LEU A 117 -9.84 -4.60 4.10
C LEU A 117 -10.26 -4.77 5.57
N ILE A 118 -10.15 -3.72 6.40
CA ILE A 118 -10.66 -3.75 7.78
C ILE A 118 -12.17 -3.96 7.79
N TRP A 119 -12.90 -3.23 6.95
CA TRP A 119 -14.35 -3.40 6.84
C TRP A 119 -14.72 -4.81 6.37
N ALA A 120 -14.01 -5.34 5.36
CA ALA A 120 -14.27 -6.67 4.86
C ALA A 120 -13.99 -7.77 5.90
N LEU A 121 -12.94 -7.62 6.71
CA LEU A 121 -12.67 -8.53 7.83
C LEU A 121 -13.73 -8.46 8.93
N TRP A 122 -14.31 -7.28 9.17
CA TRP A 122 -15.40 -7.14 10.13
C TRP A 122 -16.72 -7.68 9.56
N ALA A 123 -16.98 -7.50 8.26
CA ALA A 123 -18.20 -7.99 7.65
C ALA A 123 -18.23 -9.50 7.36
N ALA A 124 -17.08 -10.18 7.46
CA ALA A 124 -16.91 -11.61 7.15
C ALA A 124 -17.39 -12.54 8.27
#